data_AF-A0A6J8CSL8-F1
#
_entry.id   AF-A0A6J8CSL8-F1
#
_cell.length_a   1.000
_cell.length_b   1.000
_cell.length_c   1.000
_cell.angle_alpha   90.00
_cell.angle_beta   90.00
_cell.angle_gamma   90.00
#
_symmetry.space_group_name_H-M   'P 1'
#
loop_
_entity.id
_entity.type
_entity.pdbx_description
1 polymer ?
#
loop_
_entity_poly.entity_id
_entity_poly.type
_entity_poly.pdbx_seq_one_letter_code
_entity_poly.pdbx_strand_id
1 'polypeptide(L)'
;MAAANTTFTTVMRTVADALKLDGDGKVQESYMKYLECVLRISTKLLQDARLGGNLNIIIGKDTVKMVRLGQQCMERVSAVVTQIDAQSSSLDSLQIKPSYKPSGTKSEPCTPSDQFQSSKFNTFPDSVLIPKEQSPIELAYKQNQQLMMAYKARLARLDPKRRTATDYSLTVQRKMAENLAVAKVQEEAVSLF
;
A
#
# COMPACT_ATOMS: atom_id res chain seq x y z
N MET A 1 -3.68 -41.04 -7.94
CA MET A 1 -4.16 -40.17 -6.83
C MET A 1 -3.11 -39.87 -5.73
N ALA A 2 -1.99 -40.59 -5.61
CA ALA A 2 -1.04 -40.40 -4.50
C ALA A 2 -0.16 -39.13 -4.55
N ALA A 3 0.11 -38.55 -5.73
CA ALA A 3 1.05 -37.41 -5.88
C ALA A 3 0.51 -36.06 -5.34
N ALA A 4 -0.82 -35.87 -5.28
CA ALA A 4 -1.42 -34.61 -4.84
C ALA A 4 -1.26 -34.37 -3.33
N ASN A 5 -1.47 -35.42 -2.52
CA ASN A 5 -1.35 -35.35 -1.05
C ASN A 5 0.08 -35.05 -0.57
N THR A 6 1.09 -35.56 -1.28
CA THR A 6 2.51 -35.29 -0.98
C THR A 6 2.88 -33.83 -1.24
N THR A 7 2.20 -33.17 -2.19
CA THR A 7 2.53 -31.79 -2.54
C THR A 7 2.01 -30.81 -1.50
N PHE A 8 0.75 -30.96 -1.06
CA PHE A 8 0.18 -30.11 0.00
C PHE A 8 0.96 -30.21 1.31
N THR A 9 1.28 -31.43 1.74
CA THR A 9 2.05 -31.69 2.96
C THR A 9 3.47 -31.11 2.90
N THR A 10 4.11 -31.12 1.73
CA THR A 10 5.41 -30.48 1.53
C THR A 10 5.33 -28.96 1.70
N VAL A 11 4.31 -28.34 1.13
CA VAL A 11 4.08 -26.88 1.27
C VAL A 11 3.75 -26.51 2.71
N MET A 12 2.93 -27.30 3.39
CA MET A 12 2.65 -27.12 4.82
C MET A 12 3.93 -27.14 5.67
N ARG A 13 4.85 -28.06 5.37
CA ARG A 13 6.15 -28.12 6.06
C ARG A 13 6.97 -26.86 5.83
N THR A 14 7.05 -26.36 4.59
CA THR A 14 7.78 -25.11 4.31
C THR A 14 7.16 -23.90 5.01
N VAL A 15 5.83 -23.87 5.18
CA VAL A 15 5.14 -22.81 5.95
C VAL A 15 5.44 -22.93 7.44
N ALA A 16 5.52 -24.15 7.99
CA ALA A 16 5.92 -24.37 9.38
C ALA A 16 7.36 -23.88 9.65
N ASP A 17 8.27 -24.11 8.70
CA ASP A 17 9.64 -23.57 8.79
C ASP A 17 9.66 -22.03 8.78
N ALA A 18 8.82 -21.41 7.94
CA ALA A 18 8.68 -19.95 7.90
C ALA A 18 8.14 -19.39 9.22
N LEU A 19 7.12 -20.04 9.80
CA LEU A 19 6.55 -19.69 11.11
C LEU A 19 7.57 -19.80 12.24
N LYS A 20 8.48 -20.78 12.17
CA LYS A 20 9.57 -20.91 13.15
C LYS A 20 10.52 -19.72 13.07
N LEU A 21 10.96 -19.35 11.86
CA LEU A 21 11.84 -18.19 11.66
C LEU A 21 11.20 -16.89 12.14
N ASP A 22 9.89 -16.75 11.93
CA ASP A 22 9.06 -15.64 12.39
C ASP A 22 9.01 -15.58 13.93
N GLY A 23 8.79 -16.72 14.59
CA GLY A 23 8.84 -16.84 16.06
C GLY A 23 10.22 -16.60 16.67
N ASP A 24 11.29 -16.95 15.96
CA ASP A 24 12.69 -16.75 16.36
C ASP A 24 13.15 -15.27 16.17
N GLY A 25 12.27 -14.38 15.71
CA GLY A 25 12.57 -12.95 15.51
C GLY A 25 13.43 -12.67 14.28
N LYS A 26 13.63 -13.65 13.40
CA LYS A 26 14.42 -13.50 12.16
C LYS A 26 13.57 -12.91 11.05
N VAL A 27 13.18 -11.64 11.21
CA VAL A 27 12.18 -10.96 10.39
C VAL A 27 12.50 -11.02 8.89
N GLN A 28 13.76 -10.74 8.49
CA GLN A 28 14.17 -10.79 7.08
C GLN A 28 14.14 -12.20 6.48
N GLU A 29 14.60 -13.22 7.22
CA GLU A 29 14.59 -14.61 6.75
C GLU A 29 13.15 -15.13 6.63
N SER A 30 12.30 -14.83 7.63
CA SER A 30 10.89 -15.20 7.61
C SER A 30 10.15 -14.57 6.43
N TYR A 31 10.42 -13.29 6.11
CA TYR A 31 9.85 -12.60 4.96
C TYR A 31 10.13 -13.33 3.65
N MET A 32 11.41 -13.61 3.38
CA MET A 32 11.82 -14.34 2.17
C MET A 32 11.17 -15.72 2.11
N LYS A 33 11.10 -16.42 3.26
CA LYS A 33 10.53 -17.77 3.32
C LYS A 33 9.03 -17.79 3.06
N TYR A 34 8.27 -16.81 3.55
CA TYR A 34 6.85 -16.69 3.23
C TYR A 34 6.62 -16.38 1.74
N LEU A 35 7.44 -15.52 1.12
CA LEU A 35 7.34 -15.25 -0.32
C LEU A 35 7.62 -16.51 -1.16
N GLU A 36 8.61 -17.31 -0.77
CA GLU A 36 8.87 -18.61 -1.40
C GLU A 36 7.65 -19.55 -1.29
N CYS A 37 7.01 -19.60 -0.12
CA CYS A 37 5.79 -20.39 0.09
C CYS A 37 4.65 -19.92 -0.83
N VAL A 38 4.42 -18.60 -0.93
CA VAL A 38 3.41 -18.02 -1.83
C VAL A 38 3.69 -18.38 -3.29
N LEU A 39 4.93 -18.23 -3.76
CA LEU A 39 5.32 -18.58 -5.12
C LEU A 39 5.04 -20.06 -5.41
N ARG A 40 5.40 -20.94 -4.48
CA ARG A 40 5.22 -22.39 -4.62
C ARG A 40 3.74 -22.78 -4.64
N ILE A 41 2.92 -22.17 -3.78
CA ILE A 41 1.46 -22.35 -3.76
C ILE A 41 0.84 -21.93 -5.09
N SER A 42 1.13 -20.71 -5.54
CA SER A 42 0.58 -20.17 -6.79
C SER A 42 0.99 -20.99 -8.01
N THR A 43 2.26 -21.42 -8.07
CA THR A 43 2.75 -22.27 -9.15
C THR A 43 2.01 -23.61 -9.19
N LYS A 44 1.77 -24.22 -8.02
CA LYS A 44 1.05 -25.49 -7.94
C LYS A 44 -0.43 -25.33 -8.34
N LEU A 45 -1.10 -24.30 -7.83
CA LEU A 45 -2.48 -23.99 -8.20
C LEU A 45 -2.63 -23.77 -9.72
N LEU A 46 -1.67 -23.07 -10.33
CA LEU A 46 -1.65 -22.86 -11.78
C LEU A 46 -1.43 -24.17 -12.55
N GLN A 47 -0.55 -25.06 -12.08
CA GLN A 47 -0.37 -26.37 -12.69
C GLN A 47 -1.65 -27.21 -12.61
N ASP A 48 -2.33 -27.21 -11.47
CA ASP A 48 -3.57 -27.96 -11.29
C ASP A 48 -4.69 -27.41 -12.18
N ALA A 49 -4.79 -26.09 -12.34
CA ALA A 49 -5.73 -25.45 -13.27
C ALA A 49 -5.44 -25.82 -14.74
N ARG A 50 -4.16 -25.92 -15.13
CA ARG A 50 -3.75 -26.31 -16.49
C ARG A 50 -4.02 -27.78 -16.81
N LEU A 51 -3.90 -28.66 -15.81
CA LEU A 51 -4.18 -30.09 -15.95
C LEU A 51 -5.69 -30.41 -16.01
N GLY A 52 -6.55 -29.49 -15.57
CA GLY A 52 -8.00 -29.67 -15.48
C GLY A 52 -8.78 -29.70 -16.80
N GLY A 53 -8.16 -29.37 -17.94
CA GLY A 53 -8.83 -29.37 -19.25
C GLY A 53 -9.86 -28.24 -19.44
N ASN A 54 -9.99 -27.77 -20.68
CA ASN A 54 -10.58 -26.48 -21.10
C ASN A 54 -12.06 -26.19 -20.77
N LEU A 55 -12.80 -26.99 -19.99
CA LEU A 55 -14.25 -26.75 -19.78
C LEU A 55 -14.81 -26.99 -18.38
N ASN A 56 -14.02 -27.40 -17.39
CA ASN A 56 -14.46 -27.36 -16.00
C ASN A 56 -13.26 -27.38 -15.07
N ILE A 57 -12.91 -26.23 -14.49
CA ILE A 57 -11.93 -26.17 -13.40
C ILE A 57 -12.52 -26.96 -12.23
N ILE A 58 -12.12 -28.23 -12.07
CA ILE A 58 -12.51 -29.01 -10.91
C ILE A 58 -11.72 -28.48 -9.72
N ILE A 59 -12.33 -27.57 -8.96
CA ILE A 59 -11.75 -27.03 -7.72
C ILE A 59 -11.77 -28.17 -6.68
N GLY A 60 -10.65 -28.86 -6.57
CA GLY A 60 -10.47 -29.93 -5.59
C GLY A 60 -10.43 -29.40 -4.15
N LYS A 61 -10.76 -30.27 -3.17
CA LYS A 61 -10.66 -29.93 -1.74
C LYS A 61 -9.26 -29.44 -1.36
N ASP A 62 -8.21 -30.00 -1.97
CA ASP A 62 -6.84 -29.60 -1.69
C ASP A 62 -6.47 -28.27 -2.37
N THR A 63 -7.08 -27.94 -3.52
CA THR A 63 -7.00 -26.60 -4.13
C THR A 63 -7.52 -25.54 -3.16
N VAL A 64 -8.67 -25.77 -2.54
CA VAL A 64 -9.25 -24.85 -1.54
C VAL A 64 -8.31 -24.68 -0.34
N LYS A 65 -7.72 -25.78 0.16
CA LYS A 65 -6.76 -25.69 1.28
C LYS A 65 -5.50 -24.92 0.89
N MET A 66 -4.97 -25.16 -0.30
CA MET A 66 -3.80 -24.43 -0.83
C MET A 66 -4.08 -22.94 -0.97
N VAL A 67 -5.26 -22.56 -1.46
CA VAL A 67 -5.68 -21.15 -1.55
C VAL A 67 -5.75 -20.51 -0.16
N ARG A 68 -6.40 -21.17 0.81
CA ARG A 68 -6.48 -20.68 2.19
C ARG A 68 -5.11 -20.56 2.85
N LEU A 69 -4.22 -21.53 2.61
CA LEU A 69 -2.85 -21.49 3.10
C LEU A 69 -2.09 -20.31 2.48
N GLY A 70 -2.25 -20.08 1.18
CA GLY A 70 -1.64 -18.94 0.48
C GLY A 70 -2.13 -17.60 1.03
N GLN A 71 -3.41 -17.50 1.37
CA GLN A 71 -3.96 -16.32 2.04
C GLN A 71 -3.28 -16.06 3.39
N GLN A 72 -3.17 -17.08 4.24
CA GLN A 72 -2.51 -16.95 5.55
C GLN A 72 -1.03 -16.57 5.41
N CYS A 73 -0.32 -17.13 4.43
CA CYS A 73 1.05 -16.71 4.12
C CYS A 73 1.12 -15.23 3.78
N MET A 74 0.20 -14.72 2.94
CA MET A 74 0.19 -13.30 2.56
C MET A 74 -0.15 -12.38 3.75
N GLU A 75 -1.06 -12.78 4.64
CA GLU A 75 -1.36 -12.06 5.87
C GLU A 75 -0.11 -11.92 6.76
N ARG A 76 0.69 -12.99 6.89
CA ARG A 76 1.98 -12.94 7.59
C ARG A 76 2.99 -12.05 6.87
N VAL A 77 3.10 -12.12 5.54
CA VAL A 77 3.97 -11.23 4.75
C VAL A 77 3.65 -9.77 5.04
N SER A 78 2.38 -9.37 5.02
CA SER A 78 1.97 -8.01 5.34
C SER A 78 2.38 -7.61 6.76
N ALA A 79 2.16 -8.47 7.74
CA ALA A 79 2.58 -8.20 9.12
C ALA A 79 4.10 -8.04 9.26
N VAL A 80 4.88 -8.88 8.58
CA VAL A 80 6.34 -8.82 8.57
C VAL A 80 6.84 -7.53 7.92
N VAL A 81 6.22 -7.09 6.81
CA VAL A 81 6.55 -5.80 6.17
C VAL A 81 6.32 -4.63 7.12
N THR A 82 5.20 -4.61 7.85
CA THR A 82 4.93 -3.58 8.87
C THR A 82 5.96 -3.62 10.00
N GLN A 83 6.41 -4.80 10.42
CA GLN A 83 7.46 -4.92 11.44
C GLN A 83 8.81 -4.40 10.94
N ILE A 84 9.17 -4.67 9.68
CA ILE A 84 10.40 -4.14 9.07
C ILE A 84 10.36 -2.61 9.01
N ASP A 85 9.24 -2.04 8.58
CA ASP A 85 9.05 -0.58 8.48
C ASP A 85 9.13 0.12 9.86
N ALA A 86 8.55 -0.52 10.89
CA ALA A 86 8.66 -0.06 12.27
C ALA A 86 10.10 -0.15 12.82
N GLN A 87 10.87 -1.18 12.44
CA GLN A 87 12.28 -1.30 12.81
C GLN A 87 13.14 -0.24 12.10
N SER A 88 12.89 0.07 10.83
CA SER A 88 13.63 1.12 10.12
C SER A 88 13.40 2.51 10.71
N SER A 89 12.16 2.83 11.13
CA SER A 89 11.82 4.13 11.72
C SER A 89 12.38 4.33 13.14
N SER A 90 12.73 3.26 13.84
CA SER A 90 13.38 3.34 15.17
C SER A 90 14.86 3.75 15.11
N LEU A 91 15.55 3.55 13.97
CA LEU A 91 16.96 3.90 13.80
C LEU A 91 17.19 5.37 13.44
N ASP A 92 16.18 6.08 12.92
CA ASP A 92 16.25 7.52 12.61
C ASP A 92 16.09 8.43 13.85
N SER A 93 15.86 7.86 15.03
CA SER A 93 15.58 8.61 16.28
C SER A 93 16.82 9.09 17.04
N LEU A 94 18.04 8.84 16.55
CA LEU A 94 19.30 9.17 17.25
C LEU A 94 20.12 10.30 16.59
N GLN A 95 19.50 11.36 16.06
CA GLN A 95 20.21 12.61 15.77
C GLN A 95 19.37 13.87 16.06
N ILE A 96 19.32 14.28 17.33
CA ILE A 96 19.09 15.68 17.70
C ILE A 96 20.09 16.08 18.80
N LYS A 97 21.10 16.87 18.42
CA LYS A 97 21.77 17.82 19.33
C LYS A 97 21.46 19.23 18.80
N PRO A 98 20.66 20.05 19.51
CA PRO A 98 20.52 21.47 19.19
C PRO A 98 21.59 22.25 19.96
N SER A 99 22.54 22.87 19.26
CA SER A 99 23.46 23.83 19.84
C SER A 99 23.07 25.23 19.35
N TYR A 100 22.29 25.94 20.18
CA TYR A 100 22.00 27.35 20.01
C TYR A 100 23.21 28.20 20.41
N LYS A 101 23.58 29.17 19.57
CA LYS A 101 24.30 30.39 19.97
C LYS A 101 23.57 31.63 19.42
N PRO A 102 23.37 32.69 20.21
CA PRO A 102 22.71 33.92 19.76
C PRO A 102 23.70 35.06 19.42
N SER A 103 23.14 36.11 18.81
CA SER A 103 23.72 37.38 18.29
C SER A 103 24.29 37.32 16.86
N GLY A 104 24.06 38.27 15.96
CA GLY A 104 23.29 39.52 15.99
C GLY A 104 23.60 40.36 14.74
N THR A 105 22.56 41.00 14.18
CA THR A 105 22.58 42.24 13.36
C THR A 105 23.21 42.22 11.94
N LYS A 106 22.39 42.42 10.88
CA LYS A 106 22.14 43.70 10.16
C LYS A 106 21.70 43.51 8.67
N SER A 107 20.67 44.28 8.31
CA SER A 107 20.30 44.89 7.01
C SER A 107 19.96 44.04 5.75
N GLU A 108 18.69 44.21 5.33
CA GLU A 108 18.06 44.17 3.98
C GLU A 108 18.84 44.87 2.83
N PRO A 109 18.34 44.96 1.56
CA PRO A 109 17.34 44.17 0.80
C PRO A 109 17.78 43.84 -0.66
N CYS A 110 17.11 42.93 -1.37
CA CYS A 110 16.85 43.11 -2.82
C CYS A 110 15.71 42.24 -3.33
N THR A 111 14.92 42.79 -4.24
CA THR A 111 13.61 42.37 -4.72
C THR A 111 13.73 41.47 -5.98
N PRO A 112 12.68 41.23 -6.81
CA PRO A 112 12.33 39.88 -7.28
C PRO A 112 12.61 39.69 -8.79
N SER A 113 12.72 38.45 -9.24
CA SER A 113 12.51 38.07 -10.65
C SER A 113 12.00 36.63 -10.66
N ASP A 114 10.82 36.41 -11.24
CA ASP A 114 10.64 35.86 -12.60
C ASP A 114 11.09 34.39 -12.67
N GLN A 115 10.45 33.45 -13.34
CA GLN A 115 9.26 33.32 -14.15
C GLN A 115 9.18 31.79 -14.38
N PHE A 116 8.00 31.30 -14.76
CA PHE A 116 7.77 29.99 -15.38
C PHE A 116 9.01 29.21 -15.87
N GLN A 117 9.23 28.01 -15.33
CA GLN A 117 9.89 26.93 -16.06
C GLN A 117 9.02 25.68 -16.06
N SER A 118 8.25 25.56 -17.14
CA SER A 118 7.84 24.28 -17.69
C SER A 118 9.08 23.53 -18.18
N SER A 119 9.57 22.56 -17.42
CA SER A 119 10.61 21.64 -17.88
C SER A 119 9.97 20.32 -18.32
N LYS A 120 9.67 20.23 -19.62
CA LYS A 120 9.66 18.95 -20.32
C LYS A 120 11.12 18.55 -20.56
N PHE A 121 11.53 17.40 -20.05
CA PHE A 121 12.70 16.70 -20.58
C PHE A 121 12.45 15.18 -20.54
N ASN A 122 12.15 14.65 -21.72
CA ASN A 122 12.31 13.27 -22.18
C ASN A 122 13.84 13.02 -22.36
N THR A 123 14.50 11.87 -22.21
CA THR A 123 14.18 10.43 -22.11
C THR A 123 15.51 9.73 -21.76
N PHE A 124 15.50 8.55 -21.10
CA PHE A 124 16.13 7.29 -21.56
C PHE A 124 15.79 6.14 -20.59
N PRO A 125 15.73 4.89 -21.07
CA PRO A 125 14.59 4.01 -20.83
C PRO A 125 14.99 2.77 -20.04
N ASP A 126 14.23 2.43 -19.02
CA ASP A 126 13.93 1.04 -18.70
C ASP A 126 12.83 0.98 -17.64
N SER A 127 12.07 -0.11 -17.68
CA SER A 127 10.86 -0.37 -16.92
C SER A 127 9.61 0.24 -17.54
N VAL A 128 8.92 -0.61 -18.30
CA VAL A 128 7.49 -0.52 -18.58
C VAL A 128 6.75 -0.29 -17.27
N LEU A 129 6.58 0.98 -16.89
CA LEU A 129 5.59 1.40 -15.92
C LEU A 129 4.25 1.25 -16.63
N ILE A 130 3.68 0.05 -16.52
CA ILE A 130 2.23 -0.11 -16.63
C ILE A 130 1.66 0.99 -15.73
N PRO A 131 0.95 2.00 -16.27
CA PRO A 131 0.26 2.95 -15.42
C PRO A 131 -0.60 2.10 -14.50
N LYS A 132 -0.31 2.16 -13.20
CA LYS A 132 -1.13 1.49 -12.20
C LYS A 132 -2.49 2.18 -12.33
N GLU A 133 -3.38 1.62 -13.13
CA GLU A 133 -4.76 2.09 -13.27
C GLU A 133 -5.34 2.01 -11.86
N GLN A 134 -5.36 3.15 -11.18
CA GLN A 134 -5.78 3.22 -9.79
C GLN A 134 -7.26 2.88 -9.78
N SER A 135 -7.69 1.98 -8.89
CA SER A 135 -9.11 1.66 -8.77
C SER A 135 -9.89 2.96 -8.55
N PRO A 136 -11.10 3.11 -9.11
CA PRO A 136 -11.95 4.28 -8.87
C PRO A 136 -12.02 4.69 -7.39
N ILE A 137 -12.00 3.71 -6.47
CA ILE A 137 -11.99 3.95 -5.02
C ILE A 137 -10.70 4.57 -4.51
N GLU A 138 -9.53 4.13 -5.01
CA GLU A 138 -8.23 4.64 -4.61
C GLU A 138 -8.04 6.09 -5.05
N LEU A 139 -8.53 6.41 -6.27
CA LEU A 139 -8.51 7.78 -6.78
C LEU A 139 -9.36 8.70 -5.90
N ALA A 140 -10.56 8.26 -5.49
CA ALA A 140 -11.42 9.03 -4.60
C ALA A 140 -10.78 9.27 -3.22
N TYR A 141 -10.06 8.30 -2.66
CA TYR A 141 -9.31 8.50 -1.41
C TYR A 141 -8.23 9.58 -1.54
N LYS A 142 -7.45 9.55 -2.63
CA LYS A 142 -6.41 10.56 -2.88
C LYS A 142 -7.00 11.95 -3.06
N GLN A 143 -8.09 12.07 -3.81
CA GLN A 143 -8.81 13.32 -3.99
C GLN A 143 -9.39 13.84 -2.67
N ASN A 144 -9.94 12.96 -1.84
CA ASN A 144 -10.43 13.32 -0.51
C ASN A 144 -9.30 13.78 0.42
N GLN A 145 -8.12 13.15 0.36
CA GLN A 145 -6.94 13.62 1.10
C GLN A 145 -6.54 15.04 0.66
N GLN A 146 -6.50 15.29 -0.65
CA GLN A 146 -6.19 16.61 -1.18
C GLN A 146 -7.24 17.66 -0.76
N LEU A 147 -8.51 17.31 -0.81
CA LEU A 147 -9.61 18.16 -0.37
C LEU A 147 -9.47 18.52 1.12
N MET A 148 -9.15 17.54 1.97
CA MET A 148 -8.91 17.74 3.39
C MET A 148 -7.70 18.65 3.66
N MET A 149 -6.60 18.44 2.93
CA MET A 149 -5.40 19.27 3.06
C MET A 149 -5.68 20.73 2.64
N ALA A 150 -6.37 20.93 1.52
CA ALA A 150 -6.78 22.26 1.07
C ALA A 150 -7.71 22.95 2.07
N TYR A 151 -8.64 22.20 2.66
CA TYR A 151 -9.50 22.68 3.74
C TYR A 151 -8.69 23.14 4.95
N LYS A 152 -7.79 22.31 5.46
CA LYS A 152 -6.91 22.64 6.59
C LYS A 152 -6.04 23.87 6.31
N ALA A 153 -5.50 23.99 5.10
CA ALA A 153 -4.71 25.16 4.69
C ALA A 153 -5.54 26.45 4.68
N ARG A 154 -6.81 26.40 4.25
CA ARG A 154 -7.72 27.55 4.32
C ARG A 154 -8.08 27.92 5.75
N LEU A 155 -8.37 26.93 6.60
CA LEU A 155 -8.65 27.16 8.02
C LEU A 155 -7.47 27.84 8.73
N ALA A 156 -6.24 27.44 8.41
CA ALA A 156 -5.05 28.04 9.00
C ALA A 156 -4.87 29.53 8.65
N ARG A 157 -5.40 29.96 7.49
CA ARG A 157 -5.34 31.36 7.02
C ARG A 157 -6.48 32.23 7.56
N LEU A 158 -7.55 31.63 8.09
CA LEU A 158 -8.70 32.36 8.62
C LEU A 158 -8.48 32.72 10.09
N ASP A 159 -8.72 34.01 10.40
CA ASP A 159 -8.76 34.53 11.77
C ASP A 159 -9.78 33.72 12.60
N PRO A 160 -9.38 33.14 13.75
CA PRO A 160 -10.28 32.41 14.65
C PRO A 160 -11.61 33.11 14.95
N LYS A 161 -11.65 34.45 14.98
CA LYS A 161 -12.88 35.23 15.26
C LYS A 161 -13.86 35.28 14.09
N ARG A 162 -13.41 34.95 12.87
CA ARG A 162 -14.23 34.95 11.63
C ARG A 162 -14.64 33.55 11.18
N ARG A 163 -14.34 32.51 11.97
CA ARG A 163 -14.62 31.11 11.61
C ARG A 163 -16.08 30.77 11.92
N THR A 164 -16.96 30.80 10.92
CA THR A 164 -18.26 30.08 10.97
C THR A 164 -17.99 28.58 10.81
N ALA A 165 -17.47 27.96 11.87
CA ALA A 165 -16.82 26.64 11.84
C ALA A 165 -17.76 25.45 11.52
N THR A 166 -19.08 25.63 11.64
CA THR A 166 -20.08 24.56 11.54
C THR A 166 -20.46 24.21 10.10
N ASP A 167 -20.67 25.20 9.22
CA ASP A 167 -21.22 24.93 7.89
C ASP A 167 -20.16 24.36 6.93
N TYR A 168 -18.91 24.79 7.09
CA TYR A 168 -17.83 24.43 6.17
C TYR A 168 -17.24 23.04 6.43
N SER A 169 -17.24 22.56 7.68
CA SER A 169 -16.79 21.20 8.02
C SER A 169 -17.75 20.13 7.48
N LEU A 170 -19.07 20.35 7.64
CA LEU A 170 -20.11 19.49 7.07
C LEU A 170 -20.08 19.47 5.54
N THR A 171 -19.81 20.62 4.91
CA THR A 171 -19.67 20.72 3.45
C THR A 171 -18.53 19.83 2.93
N VAL A 172 -17.37 19.87 3.60
CA VAL A 172 -16.21 19.06 3.22
C VAL A 172 -16.48 17.57 3.46
N GLN A 173 -17.09 17.22 4.59
CA GLN A 173 -17.46 15.83 4.89
C GLN A 173 -18.46 15.26 3.88
N ARG A 174 -19.49 16.05 3.50
CA ARG A 174 -20.47 15.65 2.47
C ARG A 174 -19.80 15.40 1.13
N LYS A 175 -18.91 16.30 0.68
CA LYS A 175 -18.17 16.13 -0.57
C LYS A 175 -17.30 14.87 -0.56
N MET A 176 -16.64 14.57 0.56
CA MET A 176 -15.83 13.35 0.68
C MET A 176 -16.69 12.09 0.61
N ALA A 177 -17.84 12.10 1.28
CA ALA A 177 -18.78 10.98 1.27
C ALA A 177 -19.39 10.77 -0.13
N GLU A 178 -19.75 11.84 -0.83
CA GLU A 178 -20.26 11.80 -2.20
C GLU A 178 -19.22 11.24 -3.18
N ASN A 179 -17.98 11.74 -3.13
CA ASN A 179 -16.88 11.21 -3.94
C ASN A 179 -16.66 9.71 -3.71
N LEU A 180 -16.70 9.27 -2.45
CA LEU A 180 -16.51 7.87 -2.10
C LEU A 180 -17.68 7.00 -2.57
N ALA A 181 -18.92 7.49 -2.45
CA ALA A 181 -20.11 6.77 -2.91
C ALA A 181 -20.12 6.57 -4.43
N VAL A 182 -19.77 7.62 -5.19
CA VAL A 182 -19.67 7.54 -6.66
C VAL A 182 -18.59 6.54 -7.08
N ALA A 183 -17.42 6.59 -6.44
CA ALA A 183 -16.33 5.67 -6.74
C ALA A 183 -16.66 4.21 -6.42
N LYS A 184 -17.39 3.95 -5.33
CA LYS A 184 -17.88 2.59 -5.01
C LYS A 184 -18.81 2.05 -6.08
N VAL A 185 -19.76 2.86 -6.54
CA VAL A 185 -20.67 2.45 -7.62
C VAL A 185 -19.90 2.17 -8.91
N GLN A 186 -18.88 2.97 -9.22
CA GLN A 186 -18.00 2.73 -10.37
C GLN A 186 -17.18 1.44 -10.21
N GLU A 187 -16.64 1.17 -9.03
CA GLU A 187 -15.89 -0.05 -8.74
C GLU A 187 -16.79 -1.30 -8.81
N GLU A 188 -18.00 -1.24 -8.26
CA GLU A 188 -19.01 -2.31 -8.39
C GLU A 188 -19.38 -2.55 -9.86
N ALA A 189 -19.57 -1.49 -10.65
CA ALA A 189 -19.83 -1.61 -12.08
C ALA A 189 -18.67 -2.25 -12.85
N VAL A 190 -17.43 -1.89 -12.52
CA VAL A 190 -16.23 -2.49 -13.13
C VAL A 190 -16.06 -3.96 -12.70
N SER A 191 -16.50 -4.32 -11.50
CA SER A 191 -16.45 -5.70 -10.99
C SER A 191 -17.52 -6.64 -11.56
N LEU A 192 -18.52 -6.12 -12.29
CA LEU A 192 -19.61 -6.90 -12.89
C LEU A 192 -19.34 -7.37 -14.32
N PHE A 193 -18.18 -7.02 -14.89
CA PHE A 193 -17.71 -7.44 -16.22
C PHE A 193 -16.43 -8.27 -16.11
#